data_AF-A0A381QY28-F1
#
_entry.id   AF-A0A381QY28-F1
#
_cell.length_a   1.000
_cell.length_b   1.000
_cell.length_c   1.000
_cell.angle_alpha   90.00
_cell.angle_beta   90.00
_cell.angle_gamma   90.00
#
_symmetry.space_group_name_H-M   'P 1'
#
loop_
_entity.id
_entity.type
_entity.pdbx_description
1 polymer ?
#
loop_
_entity_poly.entity_id
_entity_poly.type
_entity_poly.pdbx_seq_one_letter_code
_entity_poly.pdbx_strand_id
1 'polypeptide(L)'
;MSYKFCVAPMIDYTDKHCRYFLRKISKRSRLYSEMMVADTIINGNRDFFLSHDLSEHPLALQIAGSDPKKLAEAASIGESY
;
A
#
# COMPACT_ATOMS: atom_id res chain seq x y z
N MET A 1 -1.23 12.00 -12.42
CA MET A 1 -1.03 12.66 -11.11
C MET A 1 0.47 12.75 -10.84
N SER A 2 1.02 13.92 -10.50
CA SER A 2 2.45 14.06 -10.15
C SER A 2 2.60 14.41 -8.66
N TYR A 3 3.43 13.67 -7.93
CA TYR A 3 3.72 13.91 -6.51
C TYR A 3 5.14 14.44 -6.38
N LYS A 4 5.30 15.59 -5.70
CA LYS A 4 6.62 16.21 -5.49
C LYS A 4 7.46 15.48 -4.43
N PHE A 5 6.80 14.75 -3.53
CA PHE A 5 7.44 14.03 -2.44
C PHE A 5 6.65 12.77 -2.09
N CYS A 6 7.38 11.68 -1.90
CA CYS A 6 6.86 10.37 -1.53
C CYS A 6 7.70 9.78 -0.40
N VAL A 7 7.07 8.98 0.46
CA VAL A 7 7.78 8.11 1.41
C VAL A 7 7.95 6.74 0.77
N ALA A 8 9.17 6.20 0.81
CA ALA A 8 9.46 4.90 0.22
C ALA A 8 8.72 3.76 0.95
N PRO A 9 8.34 2.69 0.25
CA PRO A 9 7.84 1.48 0.90
C PRO A 9 8.98 0.76 1.64
N MET A 10 8.76 0.41 2.91
CA MET A 10 9.76 -0.22 3.77
C MET A 10 9.10 -1.25 4.68
N ILE A 11 9.40 -2.54 4.46
CA ILE A 11 8.91 -3.65 5.29
C ILE A 11 9.30 -3.45 6.76
N ASP A 12 8.38 -3.73 7.67
CA ASP A 12 8.44 -3.52 9.13
C ASP A 12 8.55 -2.04 9.58
N TYR A 13 8.41 -1.10 8.64
CA TYR A 13 8.43 0.33 8.95
C TYR A 13 7.17 1.05 8.48
N THR A 14 6.80 0.94 7.20
CA THR A 14 5.66 1.69 6.64
C THR A 14 4.32 0.96 6.82
N ASP A 15 4.08 0.44 8.03
CA ASP A 15 2.79 -0.10 8.44
C ASP A 15 1.72 1.03 8.55
N LYS A 16 0.47 0.67 8.85
CA LYS A 16 -0.62 1.65 8.99
C LYS A 16 -0.39 2.68 10.10
N HIS A 17 0.29 2.30 11.19
CA HIS A 17 0.54 3.18 12.33
C HIS A 17 1.60 4.24 11.99
N CYS A 18 2.69 3.82 11.35
CA CYS A 18 3.72 4.71 10.83
C CYS A 18 3.16 5.66 9.77
N ARG A 19 2.37 5.14 8.82
CA ARG A 19 1.74 5.98 7.77
C ARG A 19 0.78 6.99 8.37
N TYR A 20 -0.01 6.61 9.38
CA TYR A 20 -0.86 7.55 10.12
C TYR A 20 -0.04 8.66 10.78
N PHE A 21 1.06 8.31 11.44
CA PHE A 21 1.97 9.29 12.04
C PHE A 21 2.57 10.24 10.99
N LEU A 22 3.09 9.71 9.88
CA LEU A 22 3.65 10.50 8.78
C LEU A 22 2.59 11.43 8.14
N ARG A 23 1.32 11.02 8.12
CA ARG A 23 0.22 11.87 7.65
C ARG A 23 -0.03 13.08 8.56
N LYS A 24 0.26 12.99 9.87
CA LYS A 24 0.23 14.15 10.77
C LYS A 24 1.34 15.16 10.47
N ILE A 25 2.47 14.69 9.94
CA ILE A 25 3.59 15.56 9.53
C ILE A 25 3.30 16.24 8.19
N SER A 26 2.76 15.50 7.20
CA SER A 26 2.45 16.06 5.89
C SER A 26 1.13 15.55 5.34
N LYS A 27 0.28 16.48 4.88
CA LYS A 27 -0.99 16.19 4.20
C LYS A 27 -0.84 15.95 2.69
N ARG A 28 0.34 16.23 2.12
CA ARG A 28 0.57 16.25 0.66
C ARG A 28 1.48 15.12 0.16
N SER A 29 2.27 14.52 1.05
CA SER A 29 3.13 13.40 0.70
C SER A 29 2.29 12.20 0.26
N ARG A 30 2.72 11.52 -0.81
CA ARG A 30 2.23 10.18 -1.12
C ARG A 30 2.94 9.20 -0.19
N LEU A 31 2.15 8.35 0.46
CA LEU A 31 2.66 7.25 1.27
C LEU A 31 2.58 5.97 0.44
N TYR A 32 3.50 5.05 0.67
CA TYR A 32 3.44 3.69 0.12
C TYR A 32 3.24 2.70 1.27
N SER A 33 2.45 1.65 1.03
CA SER A 33 2.37 0.50 1.92
C SER A 33 3.73 -0.21 2.00
N GLU A 34 3.86 -1.14 2.92
CA GLU A 34 4.90 -2.17 2.79
C GLU A 34 4.71 -2.96 1.49
N MET A 35 5.78 -3.60 1.05
CA MET A 35 5.75 -4.45 -0.15
C MET A 35 4.94 -5.71 0.14
N MET A 36 3.85 -5.92 -0.60
CA MET A 36 3.00 -7.11 -0.47
C MET A 36 3.21 -8.08 -1.62
N VAL A 37 3.36 -9.36 -1.33
CA VAL A 37 3.44 -10.39 -2.38
C VAL A 37 2.05 -10.62 -2.98
N ALA A 38 1.96 -10.70 -4.31
CA ALA A 38 0.70 -10.87 -5.03
C ALA A 38 -0.13 -12.06 -4.52
N ASP A 39 0.52 -13.21 -4.27
CA ASP A 39 -0.15 -14.40 -3.74
C ASP A 39 -0.77 -14.19 -2.35
N THR A 40 -0.16 -13.33 -1.51
CA THR A 40 -0.71 -12.96 -0.20
C THR A 40 -1.97 -12.12 -0.33
N ILE A 41 -2.05 -11.25 -1.34
CA ILE A 41 -3.25 -10.44 -1.63
C ILE A 41 -4.38 -11.34 -2.16
N ILE A 42 -4.06 -12.26 -3.07
CA ILE A 42 -5.04 -13.14 -3.71
C ILE A 42 -5.61 -14.16 -2.72
N ASN A 43 -4.73 -14.85 -1.98
CA ASN A 43 -5.08 -16.04 -1.20
C ASN A 43 -5.02 -15.85 0.32
N GLY A 44 -4.39 -14.78 0.81
CA GLY A 44 -4.16 -14.54 2.23
C GLY A 44 -5.28 -13.77 2.93
N ASN A 45 -5.01 -13.36 4.18
CA ASN A 45 -5.92 -12.51 4.95
C ASN A 45 -5.82 -11.04 4.49
N ARG A 46 -6.71 -10.66 3.59
CA ARG A 46 -6.73 -9.31 2.98
C ARG A 46 -6.89 -8.20 4.02
N ASP A 47 -7.71 -8.38 5.05
CA ASP A 47 -7.91 -7.35 6.07
C ASP A 47 -6.65 -7.06 6.86
N PHE A 48 -5.83 -8.09 7.09
CA PHE A 48 -4.55 -7.89 7.75
C PHE A 48 -3.57 -7.08 6.89
N PHE A 49 -3.54 -7.29 5.57
CA PHE A 49 -2.53 -6.70 4.68
C PHE A 49 -2.96 -5.43 3.94
N LEU A 50 -4.25 -5.25 3.68
CA LEU A 50 -4.79 -4.14 2.86
C LEU A 50 -5.57 -3.11 3.69
N SER A 51 -5.90 -3.40 4.95
CA SER A 51 -6.60 -2.42 5.79
C SER A 51 -5.79 -1.13 5.93
N HIS A 52 -6.49 -0.03 5.65
CA HIS A 52 -5.97 1.31 5.75
C HIS A 52 -7.09 2.25 6.20
N ASP A 53 -6.72 3.35 6.85
CA ASP A 53 -7.63 4.41 7.22
C ASP A 53 -7.73 5.45 6.08
N LEU A 54 -8.91 6.03 5.89
CA LEU A 54 -9.14 7.04 4.85
C LEU A 54 -8.23 8.27 4.99
N SER A 55 -7.77 8.58 6.21
CA SER A 55 -6.83 9.67 6.44
C SER A 55 -5.47 9.43 5.81
N GLU A 56 -5.09 8.18 5.53
CA GLU A 56 -3.79 7.84 4.93
C GLU A 56 -3.66 8.32 3.47
N HIS A 57 -4.76 8.64 2.80
CA HIS A 57 -4.70 9.13 1.42
C HIS A 57 -3.93 10.47 1.28
N PRO A 58 -3.13 10.64 0.20
CA PRO A 58 -2.89 9.70 -0.89
C PRO A 58 -1.92 8.55 -0.52
N LEU A 59 -2.40 7.31 -0.64
CA LEU A 59 -1.70 6.05 -0.36
C LEU A 59 -1.52 5.25 -1.67
N ALA A 60 -0.39 4.57 -1.81
CA ALA A 60 -0.13 3.61 -2.88
C ALA A 60 0.13 2.22 -2.29
N LEU A 61 -0.45 1.19 -2.91
CA LEU A 61 -0.11 -0.21 -2.64
C LEU A 61 1.11 -0.61 -3.49
N GLN A 62 2.12 -1.21 -2.87
CA GLN A 62 3.23 -1.83 -3.58
C GLN A 62 3.03 -3.35 -3.65
N ILE A 63 3.05 -3.91 -4.85
CA ILE A 63 2.85 -5.35 -5.10
C ILE A 63 4.13 -5.95 -5.68
N ALA A 64 4.56 -7.09 -5.12
CA ALA A 64 5.69 -7.89 -5.59
C ALA A 64 5.22 -9.21 -6.20
N GLY A 65 5.86 -9.61 -7.30
CA GLY A 65 5.56 -10.86 -7.98
C GLY A 65 6.24 -10.90 -9.35
N SER A 66 6.16 -12.06 -9.99
CA SER A 66 6.75 -12.30 -11.32
C SER A 66 5.73 -12.79 -12.36
N ASP A 67 4.52 -13.16 -11.94
CA ASP A 67 3.44 -13.58 -12.84
C ASP A 67 2.53 -12.38 -13.16
N PRO A 68 2.48 -11.94 -14.44
CA PRO A 68 1.63 -10.81 -14.85
C PRO A 68 0.14 -10.99 -14.53
N LYS A 69 -0.38 -12.22 -14.61
CA LYS A 69 -1.80 -12.49 -14.33
C LYS A 69 -2.11 -12.30 -12.86
N LYS A 70 -1.26 -12.85 -11.98
CA LYS A 70 -1.39 -12.66 -10.53
C LYS A 70 -1.20 -11.21 -10.13
N LEU A 71 -0.24 -10.50 -10.75
CA LEU A 71 -0.04 -9.06 -10.48
C LEU A 71 -1.27 -8.24 -10.86
N ALA A 72 -1.89 -8.53 -12.02
CA ALA A 72 -3.12 -7.86 -12.44
C ALA A 72 -4.29 -8.14 -11.49
N GLU A 73 -4.46 -9.40 -11.08
CA GLU A 73 -5.50 -9.79 -10.13
C GLU A 73 -5.30 -9.11 -8.76
N ALA A 74 -4.08 -9.15 -8.21
CA ALA A 74 -3.75 -8.50 -6.95
C ALA A 74 -3.95 -6.99 -7.00
N ALA A 75 -3.63 -6.34 -8.13
CA ALA A 75 -3.88 -4.92 -8.34
C ALA A 75 -5.38 -4.59 -8.37
N SER A 76 -6.19 -5.41 -9.06
CA SER A 76 -7.65 -5.24 -9.09
C SER A 76 -8.29 -5.44 -7.72
N ILE A 77 -7.81 -6.40 -6.93
CA ILE A 77 -8.25 -6.61 -5.54
C ILE A 77 -7.88 -5.37 -4.70
N GLY A 78 -6.63 -4.88 -4.81
CA GLY A 78 -6.17 -3.72 -4.05
C GLY A 78 -6.87 -2.41 -4.41
N GLU A 79 -7.33 -2.24 -5.66
CA GLU A 79 -8.14 -1.09 -6.08
C GLU A 79 -9.58 -1.15 -5.53
N SER A 80 -10.13 -2.35 -5.40
CA SER A 80 -11.53 -2.58 -4.97
C SER A 80 -11.70 -2.65 -3.46
N TYR A 81 -10.61 -2.65 -2.69
CA TYR A 81 -10.58 -2.79 -1.24
C TYR A 81 -10.66 -1.42 -0.55
#